data_AF-A0A0L6JHE9-F1
#
_entry.id   AF-A0A0L6JHE9-F1
#
_cell.length_a   1.000
_cell.length_b   1.000
_cell.length_c   1.000
_cell.angle_alpha   90.00
_cell.angle_beta   90.00
_cell.angle_gamma   90.00
#
_symmetry.space_group_name_H-M   'P 1'
#
loop_
_entity.id
_entity.type
_entity.pdbx_description
1 polymer ?
#
loop_
_entity_poly.entity_id
_entity_poly.type
_entity_poly.pdbx_seq_one_letter_code
_entity_poly.pdbx_strand_id
1 'polypeptide(L)'
;MEETFQRNYGGHIWAPEIHFINGKWYIYFSAGTSENKFAIRLYILECSAENPVSGQWVEKGQLKTGWESFTLDATSFEHNGTRYLVWAQSQSGINSNSNLYIAKMNGPLAITGNPVMITTPQYSWEKIGYSVNEGPAVIKKNGKIFLTYSASATDFNYCIGMLTASASSDLLNPASWSKSPNPVFKTNEANSQYGPGHNCFTTSQDGTVDIMIYHSRNYKNITGDPLYDPNRHMRAQRVFWNADGTPNFGVPAQDGVTVISTAEPTITPTIIPTNTPTQTPSITKSLNAEDINGDKVVNMADVIIIAGFFNQLSSQSNIKCDLNSDGVINMSDIIILAKKFNKIF
;
A
#
# COMPACT_ATOMS: atom_id res chain seq x y z
N MET A 1 24.26 33.84 13.49
CA MET A 1 24.51 33.30 12.15
C MET A 1 23.39 32.32 11.89
N GLU A 2 22.36 32.74 11.17
CA GLU A 2 21.35 31.81 10.63
C GLU A 2 22.07 30.96 9.57
N GLU A 3 22.22 29.66 9.83
CA GLU A 3 22.55 28.71 8.78
C GLU A 3 21.35 28.70 7.82
N THR A 4 21.49 29.40 6.70
CA THR A 4 20.65 29.20 5.53
C THR A 4 20.81 27.74 5.09
N PHE A 5 19.86 26.89 5.46
CA PHE A 5 19.67 25.59 4.83
C PHE A 5 19.38 25.83 3.35
N GLN A 6 20.41 25.75 2.50
CA GLN A 6 20.18 25.64 1.07
C GLN A 6 19.42 24.32 0.83
N ARG A 7 18.21 24.41 0.27
CA ARG A 7 17.47 23.25 -0.20
C ARG A 7 18.27 22.60 -1.34
N ASN A 8 18.95 21.50 -1.04
CA ASN A 8 19.96 20.88 -1.91
C ASN A 8 19.42 19.67 -2.71
N TYR A 9 18.21 19.76 -3.25
CA TYR A 9 17.68 18.74 -4.17
C TYR A 9 17.60 19.30 -5.58
N GLY A 10 18.28 18.68 -6.55
CA GLY A 10 18.30 19.13 -7.95
C GLY A 10 17.11 18.64 -8.79
N GLY A 11 16.10 18.05 -8.16
CA GLY A 11 14.90 17.50 -8.80
C GLY A 11 14.79 15.99 -8.69
N HIS A 12 13.82 15.41 -9.40
CA HIS A 12 13.52 13.97 -9.40
C HIS A 12 13.29 13.39 -7.99
N ILE A 13 12.35 14.01 -7.26
CA ILE A 13 11.89 13.52 -5.96
C ILE A 13 11.02 12.28 -6.19
N TRP A 14 11.55 11.11 -5.86
CA TRP A 14 10.95 9.82 -6.23
C TRP A 14 10.69 8.93 -5.01
N ALA A 15 9.62 8.14 -5.14
CA ALA A 15 9.29 7.00 -4.29
C ALA A 15 9.44 7.23 -2.77
N PRO A 16 8.71 8.20 -2.19
CA PRO A 16 8.70 8.37 -0.75
C PRO A 16 7.98 7.21 -0.07
N GLU A 17 8.63 6.57 0.90
CA GLU A 17 8.00 5.61 1.83
C GLU A 17 7.95 6.19 3.24
N ILE A 18 6.77 6.17 3.86
CA ILE A 18 6.57 6.61 5.24
C ILE A 18 6.58 5.42 6.20
N HIS A 19 7.38 5.51 7.26
CA HIS A 19 7.55 4.49 8.30
C HIS A 19 7.41 5.10 9.69
N PHE A 20 6.77 4.38 10.62
CA PHE A 20 6.77 4.75 12.04
C PHE A 20 7.76 3.86 12.80
N ILE A 21 8.83 4.46 13.33
CA ILE A 21 9.97 3.74 13.93
C ILE A 21 10.30 4.39 15.27
N ASN A 22 10.28 3.60 16.35
CA ASN A 22 10.67 4.05 17.70
C ASN A 22 9.99 5.35 18.16
N GLY A 23 8.69 5.50 17.86
CA GLY A 23 7.89 6.65 18.29
C GLY A 23 7.95 7.88 17.38
N LYS A 24 8.59 7.79 16.20
CA LYS A 24 8.70 8.89 15.23
C LYS A 24 8.40 8.43 13.81
N TRP A 25 7.97 9.36 12.98
CA TRP A 25 7.77 9.16 11.55
C TRP A 25 9.05 9.43 10.77
N TYR A 26 9.29 8.61 9.76
CA TYR A 26 10.41 8.73 8.82
C TYR A 26 9.90 8.61 7.40
N ILE A 27 10.36 9.50 6.51
CA ILE A 27 10.18 9.33 5.06
C ILE A 27 11.54 9.01 4.45
N TYR A 28 11.66 7.85 3.82
CA TYR A 28 12.76 7.51 2.93
C TYR A 28 12.36 7.90 1.52
N PHE A 29 13.19 8.67 0.82
CA PHE A 29 12.89 9.08 -0.56
C PHE A 29 14.19 9.23 -1.36
N SER A 30 14.04 9.33 -2.68
CA SER A 30 15.17 9.52 -3.58
C SER A 30 15.12 10.90 -4.23
N ALA A 31 16.27 11.52 -4.45
CA ALA A 31 16.37 12.80 -5.15
C ALA A 31 17.72 12.93 -5.88
N GLY A 32 17.74 13.70 -6.96
CA GLY A 32 19.00 14.15 -7.57
C GLY A 32 19.71 15.19 -6.70
N THR A 33 21.04 15.26 -6.78
CA THR A 33 21.79 16.32 -6.10
C THR A 33 21.51 17.68 -6.76
N SER A 34 21.73 18.77 -6.03
CA SER A 34 21.60 20.15 -6.53
C SER A 34 22.37 20.41 -7.83
N GLU A 35 23.49 19.73 -8.03
CA GLU A 35 24.37 19.89 -9.19
C GLU A 35 23.93 19.02 -10.37
N ASN A 36 23.29 17.87 -10.10
CA ASN A 36 22.90 16.92 -11.13
C ASN A 36 21.62 16.17 -10.74
N LYS A 37 20.52 16.50 -11.43
CA LYS A 37 19.21 15.87 -11.24
C LYS A 37 19.17 14.35 -11.45
N PHE A 38 20.16 13.76 -12.12
CA PHE A 38 20.29 12.30 -12.31
C PHE A 38 21.35 11.66 -11.41
N ALA A 39 22.06 12.44 -10.60
CA ALA A 39 22.84 11.91 -9.49
C ALA A 39 21.90 11.53 -8.33
N ILE A 40 21.00 10.56 -8.56
CA ILE A 40 19.97 10.16 -7.59
C ILE A 40 20.63 9.49 -6.38
N ARG A 41 20.22 9.93 -5.19
CA ARG A 41 20.62 9.42 -3.87
C ARG A 41 19.42 9.27 -2.95
N LEU A 42 19.62 8.54 -1.85
CA LEU A 42 18.64 8.36 -0.77
C LEU A 42 18.73 9.49 0.25
N TYR A 43 17.58 9.95 0.71
CA TYR A 43 17.43 10.98 1.74
C TYR A 43 16.36 10.57 2.75
N ILE A 44 16.42 11.17 3.94
CA ILE A 44 15.50 10.89 5.04
C ILE A 44 14.91 12.20 5.58
N LEU A 45 13.59 12.20 5.79
CA LEU A 45 12.91 13.18 6.64
C LEU A 45 12.49 12.51 7.96
N GLU A 46 12.54 13.24 9.06
CA GLU A 46 12.02 12.82 10.37
C GLU A 46 10.91 13.76 10.85
N CYS A 47 9.81 13.21 11.38
CA CYS A 47 8.79 13.96 12.09
C CYS A 47 8.50 13.33 13.45
N SER A 48 8.57 14.15 14.51
CA SER A 48 8.30 13.72 15.89
C SER A 48 6.86 14.03 16.35
N ALA A 49 6.04 14.61 15.48
CA ALA A 49 4.63 14.87 15.80
C ALA A 49 3.82 13.57 15.73
N GLU A 50 2.75 13.49 16.51
CA GLU A 50 1.81 12.36 16.46
C GLU A 50 1.13 12.26 15.08
N ASN A 51 0.63 13.38 14.57
CA ASN A 51 0.06 13.47 13.22
C ASN A 51 1.13 13.93 12.20
N PRO A 52 1.57 13.05 11.27
CA PRO A 52 2.61 13.37 10.30
C PRO A 52 2.15 14.36 9.21
N VAL A 53 0.84 14.60 9.07
CA VAL A 53 0.27 15.52 8.06
C VAL A 53 0.46 16.98 8.47
N SER A 54 0.22 17.30 9.74
CA SER A 54 0.41 18.65 10.30
C SER A 54 1.76 18.84 10.98
N GLY A 55 2.53 17.76 11.13
CA GLY A 55 3.82 17.77 11.80
C GLY A 55 4.90 18.51 11.01
N GLN A 56 5.89 19.03 11.74
CA GLN A 56 7.09 19.59 11.14
C GLN A 56 8.06 18.46 10.78
N TRP A 57 8.61 18.52 9.56
CA TRP A 57 9.56 17.55 9.03
C TRP A 57 10.98 18.14 9.03
N VAL A 58 11.93 17.37 9.55
CA VAL A 58 13.35 17.73 9.62
C VAL A 58 14.12 16.87 8.64
N GLU A 59 14.85 17.52 7.71
CA GLU A 59 15.78 16.83 6.82
C GLU A 59 16.94 16.23 7.63
N LYS A 60 17.20 14.93 7.44
CA LYS A 60 18.31 14.22 8.09
C LYS A 60 19.51 14.04 7.15
N GLY A 61 19.43 14.57 5.93
CA GLY A 61 20.46 14.49 4.91
C GLY A 61 20.43 13.17 4.14
N GLN A 62 21.52 12.92 3.41
CA GLN A 62 21.66 11.74 2.57
C GLN A 62 21.92 10.49 3.42
N LEU A 63 21.19 9.40 3.16
CA LEU A 63 21.46 8.07 3.70
C LEU A 63 22.64 7.47 2.93
N LYS A 64 23.80 7.34 3.57
CA LYS A 64 25.01 6.78 2.95
C LYS A 64 24.96 5.25 2.92
N THR A 65 25.15 4.66 1.74
CA THR A 65 25.05 3.22 1.49
C THR A 65 26.40 2.54 1.23
N GLY A 66 27.52 3.20 1.55
CA GLY A 66 28.87 2.63 1.44
C GLY A 66 29.65 3.01 0.18
N TRP A 67 28.98 3.39 -0.92
CA TRP A 67 29.60 4.03 -2.08
C TRP A 67 28.64 5.01 -2.78
N GLU A 68 29.17 5.90 -3.60
CA GLU A 68 28.40 6.92 -4.31
C GLU A 68 28.09 6.48 -5.74
N SER A 69 26.82 6.20 -6.02
CA SER A 69 26.29 5.86 -7.34
C SER A 69 24.79 6.12 -7.40
N PHE A 70 24.14 5.80 -8.53
CA PHE A 70 22.68 5.90 -8.66
C PHE A 70 22.02 4.98 -7.62
N THR A 71 21.28 5.57 -6.67
CA THR A 71 20.74 4.88 -5.48
C THR A 71 19.33 5.38 -5.19
N LEU A 72 18.36 4.48 -5.10
CA LEU A 72 16.95 4.83 -4.97
C LEU A 72 16.14 3.73 -4.24
N ASP A 73 14.85 4.02 -4.03
CA ASP A 73 13.82 3.08 -3.62
C ASP A 73 14.15 2.33 -2.33
N ALA A 74 14.49 3.07 -1.27
CA ALA A 74 14.77 2.48 0.02
C ALA A 74 13.48 2.11 0.76
N THR A 75 13.38 0.85 1.19
CA THR A 75 12.38 0.36 2.13
C THR A 75 13.05 -0.16 3.39
N SER A 76 12.38 -0.01 4.54
CA SER A 76 12.86 -0.53 5.82
C SER A 76 11.90 -1.54 6.40
N PHE A 77 12.42 -2.63 6.97
CA PHE A 77 11.62 -3.59 7.72
C PHE A 77 12.36 -4.08 8.96
N GLU A 78 11.60 -4.55 9.94
CA GLU A 78 12.12 -5.16 11.16
C GLU A 78 11.94 -6.69 11.09
N HIS A 79 12.94 -7.42 11.59
CA HIS A 79 12.86 -8.84 11.83
C HIS A 79 13.74 -9.29 13.01
N ASN A 80 13.12 -9.97 13.98
CA ASN A 80 13.77 -10.55 15.16
C ASN A 80 14.66 -9.55 15.95
N GLY A 81 14.13 -8.36 16.21
CA GLY A 81 14.80 -7.26 16.90
C GLY A 81 15.79 -6.49 16.03
N THR A 82 15.99 -6.88 14.77
CA THR A 82 16.94 -6.24 13.85
C THR A 82 16.20 -5.49 12.75
N ARG A 83 16.54 -4.22 12.56
CA ARG A 83 16.05 -3.44 11.42
C ARG A 83 16.99 -3.61 10.23
N TYR A 84 16.40 -3.73 9.05
CA TYR A 84 17.08 -3.82 7.79
C TYR A 84 16.65 -2.68 6.88
N LEU A 85 17.57 -2.26 6.01
CA LEU A 85 17.30 -1.42 4.85
C LEU A 85 17.47 -2.30 3.61
N VAL A 86 16.53 -2.20 2.68
CA VAL A 86 16.68 -2.74 1.32
C VAL A 86 16.53 -1.59 0.35
N TRP A 87 17.37 -1.52 -0.67
CA TRP A 87 17.34 -0.44 -1.66
C TRP A 87 17.88 -0.90 -3.01
N ALA A 88 17.65 -0.09 -4.03
CA ALA A 88 18.20 -0.28 -5.36
C ALA A 88 19.45 0.59 -5.57
N GLN A 89 20.54 0.02 -6.08
CA GLN A 89 21.76 0.79 -6.33
C GLN A 89 22.54 0.26 -7.53
N SER A 90 23.21 1.14 -8.27
CA SER A 90 24.14 0.76 -9.34
C SER A 90 25.54 0.47 -8.76
N GLN A 91 26.25 -0.49 -9.35
CA GLN A 91 27.61 -0.85 -8.92
C GLN A 91 28.54 -0.98 -10.13
N SER A 92 29.69 -0.30 -10.05
CA SER A 92 30.74 -0.40 -11.07
C SER A 92 31.20 -1.85 -11.23
N GLY A 93 31.37 -2.28 -12.48
CA GLY A 93 31.74 -3.66 -12.83
C GLY A 93 30.57 -4.64 -12.92
N ILE A 94 29.33 -4.24 -12.59
CA ILE A 94 28.12 -5.03 -12.81
C ILE A 94 27.35 -4.45 -14.01
N ASN A 95 27.06 -5.28 -15.01
CA ASN A 95 26.37 -4.87 -16.23
C ASN A 95 24.85 -4.74 -16.02
N SER A 96 24.43 -3.77 -15.20
CA SER A 96 23.05 -3.49 -14.82
C SER A 96 22.86 -2.01 -14.48
N ASN A 97 21.65 -1.48 -14.66
CA ASN A 97 21.27 -0.16 -14.18
C ASN A 97 21.23 -0.12 -12.65
N SER A 98 20.62 -1.13 -12.02
CA SER A 98 20.49 -1.24 -10.57
C SER A 98 20.33 -2.69 -10.13
N ASN A 99 20.79 -2.96 -8.90
CA ASN A 99 20.68 -4.23 -8.17
C ASN A 99 20.02 -3.96 -6.82
N LEU A 100 19.52 -4.98 -6.15
CA LEU A 100 19.04 -4.82 -4.77
C LEU A 100 20.10 -5.21 -3.76
N TYR A 101 20.23 -4.36 -2.74
CA TYR A 101 21.11 -4.57 -1.61
C TYR A 101 20.32 -4.58 -0.31
N ILE A 102 20.82 -5.31 0.68
CA ILE A 102 20.32 -5.32 2.04
C ILE A 102 21.46 -5.00 3.02
N ALA A 103 21.15 -4.26 4.07
CA ALA A 103 22.05 -4.05 5.20
C ALA A 103 21.25 -3.96 6.50
N LYS A 104 21.90 -4.23 7.63
CA LYS A 104 21.32 -3.91 8.95
C LYS A 104 21.28 -2.40 9.12
N MET A 105 20.43 -1.93 10.02
CA MET A 105 20.40 -0.53 10.46
C MET A 105 20.58 -0.45 11.98
N ASN A 106 21.23 0.62 12.44
CA ASN A 106 21.17 1.04 13.83
C ASN A 106 20.28 2.28 13.92
N GLY A 107 19.03 2.08 14.37
CA GLY A 107 17.99 3.08 14.24
C GLY A 107 17.56 3.29 12.77
N PRO A 108 16.90 4.41 12.46
CA PRO A 108 16.31 4.65 11.15
C PRO A 108 17.21 5.44 10.19
N LEU A 109 18.35 5.97 10.65
CA LEU A 109 19.12 7.00 9.93
C LEU A 109 20.35 6.49 9.17
N ALA A 110 20.84 5.30 9.50
CA ALA A 110 22.07 4.77 8.92
C ALA A 110 22.07 3.24 8.87
N ILE A 111 22.68 2.70 7.81
CA ILE A 111 23.03 1.28 7.76
C ILE A 111 24.20 0.97 8.69
N THR A 112 24.35 -0.29 9.07
CA THR A 112 25.49 -0.82 9.80
C THR A 112 26.05 -2.06 9.11
N GLY A 113 27.38 -2.16 9.11
CA GLY A 113 28.09 -3.19 8.35
C GLY A 113 28.12 -2.90 6.86
N ASN A 114 28.45 -3.93 6.08
CA ASN A 114 28.56 -3.83 4.62
C ASN A 114 27.23 -4.17 3.95
N PRO A 115 26.81 -3.41 2.92
CA PRO A 115 25.75 -3.82 2.02
C PRO A 115 26.00 -5.19 1.39
N VAL A 116 24.94 -5.97 1.25
CA VAL A 116 24.95 -7.28 0.61
C VAL A 116 24.03 -7.26 -0.60
N MET A 117 24.54 -7.57 -1.78
CA MET A 117 23.70 -7.72 -2.98
C MET A 117 22.90 -9.03 -2.90
N ILE A 118 21.58 -8.93 -3.00
CA ILE A 118 20.67 -10.09 -2.91
C ILE A 118 20.01 -10.44 -4.24
N THR A 119 20.00 -9.53 -5.20
CA THR A 119 19.63 -9.83 -6.59
C THR A 119 20.22 -8.83 -7.57
N THR A 120 20.54 -9.33 -8.76
CA THR A 120 20.91 -8.55 -9.95
C THR A 120 20.04 -9.01 -11.13
N PRO A 121 19.70 -8.15 -12.10
CA PRO A 121 18.94 -8.53 -13.29
C PRO A 121 19.62 -9.66 -14.06
N GLN A 122 19.03 -10.86 -14.06
CA GLN A 122 19.62 -12.06 -14.66
C GLN A 122 18.71 -12.70 -15.70
N TYR A 123 17.39 -12.65 -15.52
CA TYR A 123 16.42 -13.20 -16.46
C TYR A 123 16.10 -12.22 -17.58
N SER A 124 15.66 -12.73 -18.73
CA SER A 124 15.33 -11.90 -19.90
C SER A 124 14.23 -10.87 -19.60
N TRP A 125 13.22 -11.25 -18.81
CA TRP A 125 12.13 -10.38 -18.39
C TRP A 125 12.57 -9.24 -17.45
N GLU A 126 13.80 -9.28 -16.92
CA GLU A 126 14.36 -8.22 -16.07
C GLU A 126 15.15 -7.17 -16.85
N LYS A 127 15.34 -7.38 -18.16
CA LYS A 127 16.31 -6.63 -18.99
C LYS A 127 15.67 -6.02 -20.24
N ILE A 128 14.35 -5.86 -20.27
CA ILE A 128 13.67 -5.28 -21.43
C ILE A 128 13.72 -3.75 -21.30
N GLY A 129 14.38 -3.10 -22.25
CA GLY A 129 14.68 -1.66 -22.22
C GLY A 129 15.88 -1.33 -21.32
N TYR A 130 15.82 -1.70 -20.05
CA TYR A 130 16.90 -1.52 -19.06
C TYR A 130 17.09 -2.77 -18.20
N SER A 131 18.33 -3.01 -17.74
CA SER A 131 18.65 -4.09 -16.81
C SER A 131 18.44 -3.60 -15.38
N VAL A 132 17.22 -3.75 -14.84
CA VAL A 132 16.78 -3.09 -13.60
C VAL A 132 16.26 -4.11 -12.58
N ASN A 133 16.70 -3.98 -11.33
CA ASN A 133 15.99 -4.47 -10.15
C ASN A 133 15.82 -3.27 -9.20
N GLU A 134 14.59 -2.83 -8.97
CA GLU A 134 14.27 -1.64 -8.17
C GLU A 134 12.97 -1.81 -7.36
N GLY A 135 12.49 -0.79 -6.66
CA GLY A 135 11.23 -0.82 -5.90
C GLY A 135 11.05 -2.04 -4.98
N PRO A 136 11.99 -2.35 -4.06
CA PRO A 136 11.85 -3.46 -3.14
C PRO A 136 10.69 -3.27 -2.16
N ALA A 137 9.93 -4.32 -1.90
CA ALA A 137 8.91 -4.34 -0.84
C ALA A 137 8.87 -5.69 -0.13
N VAL A 138 8.59 -5.67 1.17
CA VAL A 138 8.69 -6.87 2.01
C VAL A 138 7.34 -7.25 2.62
N ILE A 139 6.99 -8.53 2.53
CA ILE A 139 5.87 -9.14 3.25
C ILE A 139 6.37 -10.39 3.99
N LYS A 140 6.01 -10.52 5.26
CA LYS A 140 6.45 -11.61 6.15
C LYS A 140 5.25 -12.48 6.50
N LYS A 141 5.26 -13.76 6.14
CA LYS A 141 4.20 -14.71 6.50
C LYS A 141 4.68 -16.15 6.41
N ASN A 142 4.01 -17.05 7.11
CA ASN A 142 4.24 -18.50 7.01
C ASN A 142 5.70 -18.92 7.23
N GLY A 143 6.39 -18.27 8.19
CA GLY A 143 7.80 -18.53 8.50
C GLY A 143 8.78 -18.12 7.38
N LYS A 144 8.34 -17.29 6.43
CA LYS A 144 9.13 -16.81 5.30
C LYS A 144 9.11 -15.29 5.22
N ILE A 145 10.13 -14.76 4.54
CA ILE A 145 10.23 -13.36 4.13
C ILE A 145 10.19 -13.35 2.61
N PHE A 146 9.19 -12.67 2.06
CA PHE A 146 9.04 -12.44 0.63
C PHE A 146 9.41 -11.00 0.34
N LEU A 147 10.40 -10.82 -0.52
CA LEU A 147 10.86 -9.51 -0.97
C LEU A 147 10.53 -9.39 -2.45
N THR A 148 9.48 -8.65 -2.77
CA THR A 148 9.14 -8.32 -4.15
C THR A 148 9.99 -7.16 -4.63
N TYR A 149 10.21 -7.09 -5.94
CA TYR A 149 10.94 -6.00 -6.57
C TYR A 149 10.46 -5.84 -8.01
N SER A 150 10.71 -4.68 -8.61
CA SER A 150 10.32 -4.40 -10.00
C SER A 150 11.51 -4.49 -10.95
N ALA A 151 11.24 -4.83 -12.21
CA ALA A 151 12.28 -5.02 -13.21
C ALA A 151 11.87 -4.54 -14.60
N SER A 152 12.85 -4.44 -15.52
CA SER A 152 12.73 -3.84 -16.86
C SER A 152 12.40 -2.34 -16.83
N ALA A 153 12.24 -1.73 -18.02
CA ALA A 153 11.82 -0.34 -18.15
C ALA A 153 10.41 -0.09 -17.61
N THR A 154 10.12 1.15 -17.18
CA THR A 154 8.82 1.59 -16.63
C THR A 154 7.74 1.79 -17.71
N ASP A 155 7.77 0.97 -18.76
CA ASP A 155 6.75 0.83 -19.80
C ASP A 155 5.89 -0.43 -19.56
N PHE A 156 5.23 -0.97 -20.59
CA PHE A 156 4.40 -2.18 -20.42
C PHE A 156 5.20 -3.45 -20.08
N ASN A 157 6.53 -3.42 -20.17
CA ASN A 157 7.40 -4.54 -19.78
C ASN A 157 7.68 -4.57 -18.27
N TYR A 158 7.38 -3.49 -17.56
CA TYR A 158 7.55 -3.41 -16.12
C TYR A 158 6.76 -4.51 -15.42
N CYS A 159 7.41 -5.22 -14.51
CA CYS A 159 6.82 -6.36 -13.80
C CYS A 159 7.51 -6.60 -12.47
N ILE A 160 6.88 -7.43 -11.63
CA ILE A 160 7.34 -7.73 -10.28
C ILE A 160 8.00 -9.12 -10.24
N GLY A 161 9.25 -9.16 -9.79
CA GLY A 161 9.96 -10.35 -9.34
C GLY A 161 9.84 -10.57 -7.83
N MET A 162 10.35 -11.69 -7.34
CA MET A 162 10.32 -12.00 -5.91
C MET A 162 11.52 -12.82 -5.48
N LEU A 163 12.11 -12.44 -4.34
CA LEU A 163 13.02 -13.25 -3.55
C LEU A 163 12.28 -13.85 -2.35
N THR A 164 12.61 -15.08 -2.00
CA THR A 164 12.07 -15.76 -0.81
C THR A 164 13.21 -16.23 0.08
N ALA A 165 13.16 -15.89 1.36
CA ALA A 165 14.05 -16.41 2.39
C ALA A 165 13.25 -17.06 3.52
N SER A 166 13.87 -18.01 4.22
CA SER A 166 13.33 -18.47 5.52
C SER A 166 13.45 -17.35 6.55
N ALA A 167 12.42 -17.15 7.37
CA ALA A 167 12.46 -16.21 8.49
C ALA A 167 13.41 -16.65 9.62
N SER A 168 14.08 -17.80 9.51
CA SER A 168 15.14 -18.23 10.42
C SER A 168 16.53 -18.19 9.79
N SER A 169 16.64 -17.77 8.52
CA SER A 169 17.91 -17.73 7.80
C SER A 169 18.67 -16.43 8.04
N ASP A 170 19.97 -16.42 7.74
CA ASP A 170 20.75 -15.19 7.72
C ASP A 170 20.39 -14.36 6.49
N LEU A 171 19.65 -13.27 6.69
CA LEU A 171 19.20 -12.39 5.62
C LEU A 171 20.33 -11.62 4.94
N LEU A 172 21.51 -11.54 5.57
CA LEU A 172 22.72 -10.95 4.97
C LEU A 172 23.56 -11.99 4.20
N ASN A 173 23.10 -13.23 4.10
CA ASN A 173 23.71 -14.22 3.21
C ASN A 173 22.89 -14.29 1.91
N PRO A 174 23.46 -13.93 0.74
CA PRO A 174 22.76 -14.03 -0.55
C PRO A 174 22.19 -15.42 -0.82
N ALA A 175 22.85 -16.48 -0.35
CA ALA A 175 22.39 -17.87 -0.54
C ALA A 175 21.11 -18.21 0.23
N SER A 176 20.70 -17.38 1.20
CA SER A 176 19.41 -17.52 1.90
C SER A 176 18.21 -17.13 1.03
N TRP A 177 18.45 -16.39 -0.06
CA TRP A 177 17.42 -15.86 -0.92
C TRP A 177 17.26 -16.70 -2.19
N SER A 178 16.07 -17.24 -2.40
CA SER A 178 15.69 -17.92 -3.64
C SER A 178 14.92 -16.95 -4.54
N LYS A 179 15.41 -16.76 -5.77
CA LYS A 179 14.82 -15.87 -6.77
C LYS A 179 13.80 -16.62 -7.63
N SER A 180 12.60 -16.05 -7.80
CA SER A 180 11.61 -16.58 -8.73
C SER A 180 12.11 -16.52 -10.17
N PRO A 181 12.05 -17.62 -10.95
CA PRO A 181 12.52 -17.63 -12.34
C PRO A 181 11.61 -16.83 -13.29
N ASN A 182 10.36 -16.58 -12.89
CA ASN A 182 9.36 -15.86 -13.66
C ASN A 182 8.82 -14.66 -12.85
N PRO A 183 8.29 -13.61 -13.51
CA PRO A 183 7.57 -12.55 -12.82
C PRO A 183 6.40 -13.14 -12.03
N VAL A 184 6.23 -12.67 -10.80
CA VAL A 184 5.09 -13.02 -9.93
C VAL A 184 3.90 -12.10 -10.15
N PHE A 185 4.09 -10.98 -10.86
CA PHE A 185 3.04 -10.07 -11.27
C PHE A 185 3.49 -9.29 -12.52
N LYS A 186 2.65 -9.19 -13.54
CA LYS A 186 3.02 -8.61 -14.84
C LYS A 186 1.79 -8.08 -15.58
N THR A 187 2.05 -7.38 -16.69
CA THR A 187 1.01 -6.92 -17.63
C THR A 187 -0.05 -7.97 -17.91
N ASN A 188 -1.31 -7.53 -17.87
CA ASN A 188 -2.47 -8.29 -18.26
C ASN A 188 -3.25 -7.51 -19.32
N GLU A 189 -3.09 -7.92 -20.58
CA GLU A 189 -3.75 -7.25 -21.71
C GLU A 189 -5.28 -7.42 -21.68
N ALA A 190 -5.78 -8.55 -21.18
CA ALA A 190 -7.22 -8.81 -21.07
C ALA A 190 -7.93 -7.83 -20.11
N ASN A 191 -7.23 -7.35 -19.09
CA ASN A 191 -7.71 -6.38 -18.11
C ASN A 191 -7.28 -4.94 -18.45
N SER A 192 -6.61 -4.74 -19.59
CA SER A 192 -5.98 -3.47 -19.99
C SER A 192 -5.08 -2.88 -18.90
N GLN A 193 -4.25 -3.70 -18.27
CA GLN A 193 -3.32 -3.27 -17.23
C GLN A 193 -1.88 -3.54 -17.65
N TYR A 194 -1.10 -2.47 -17.79
CA TYR A 194 0.22 -2.51 -18.39
C TYR A 194 1.29 -1.98 -17.44
N GLY A 195 2.41 -2.69 -17.37
CA GLY A 195 3.57 -2.31 -16.57
C GLY A 195 3.32 -2.23 -15.06
N PRO A 196 2.69 -3.25 -14.41
CA PRO A 196 2.46 -3.18 -12.99
C PRO A 196 3.77 -3.32 -12.19
N GLY A 197 3.99 -2.44 -11.22
CA GLY A 197 5.18 -2.52 -10.37
C GLY A 197 5.26 -1.48 -9.27
N HIS A 198 6.47 -1.37 -8.73
CA HIS A 198 6.87 -0.59 -7.56
C HIS A 198 5.82 -0.70 -6.44
N ASN A 199 5.61 -1.93 -5.99
CA ASN A 199 4.55 -2.24 -5.06
C ASN A 199 4.94 -1.92 -3.61
N CYS A 200 3.96 -1.86 -2.74
CA CYS A 200 4.13 -2.00 -1.30
C CYS A 200 3.02 -2.89 -0.73
N PHE A 201 3.07 -3.17 0.57
CA PHE A 201 2.09 -4.02 1.24
C PHE A 201 1.46 -3.30 2.44
N THR A 202 0.17 -3.52 2.62
CA THR A 202 -0.60 -3.09 3.78
C THR A 202 -1.63 -4.16 4.15
N THR A 203 -2.47 -3.91 5.13
CA THR A 203 -3.56 -4.81 5.52
C THR A 203 -4.91 -4.12 5.47
N SER A 204 -5.98 -4.92 5.40
CA SER A 204 -7.35 -4.46 5.61
C SER A 204 -7.52 -3.82 7.00
N GLN A 205 -8.61 -3.07 7.17
CA GLN A 205 -8.92 -2.40 8.44
C GLN A 205 -8.96 -3.35 9.65
N ASP A 206 -9.42 -4.59 9.47
CA ASP A 206 -9.46 -5.64 10.50
C ASP A 206 -8.15 -6.44 10.63
N GLY A 207 -7.14 -6.15 9.81
CA GLY A 207 -5.85 -6.86 9.78
C GLY A 207 -5.89 -8.28 9.21
N THR A 208 -7.04 -8.76 8.71
CA THR A 208 -7.20 -10.17 8.28
C THR A 208 -6.73 -10.44 6.86
N VAL A 209 -6.69 -9.41 6.01
CA VAL A 209 -6.34 -9.52 4.60
C VAL A 209 -5.09 -8.70 4.31
N ASP A 210 -4.07 -9.35 3.72
CA ASP A 210 -2.93 -8.66 3.14
C ASP A 210 -3.32 -8.02 1.79
N ILE A 211 -2.89 -6.79 1.58
CA ILE A 211 -3.20 -5.98 0.40
C ILE A 211 -1.89 -5.58 -0.26
N MET A 212 -1.77 -5.83 -1.55
CA MET A 212 -0.72 -5.27 -2.39
C MET A 212 -1.20 -3.95 -2.98
N ILE A 213 -0.43 -2.89 -2.76
CA ILE A 213 -0.57 -1.61 -3.45
C ILE A 213 0.49 -1.56 -4.55
N TYR A 214 0.16 -1.11 -5.76
CA TYR A 214 1.09 -1.03 -6.88
C TYR A 214 0.64 0.05 -7.86
N HIS A 215 1.48 0.42 -8.83
CA HIS A 215 1.03 1.24 -9.94
C HIS A 215 0.94 0.45 -11.26
N SER A 216 0.08 0.86 -12.18
CA SER A 216 0.09 0.43 -13.59
C SER A 216 -0.47 1.53 -14.50
N ARG A 217 -0.33 1.36 -15.81
CA ARG A 217 -1.05 2.15 -16.84
C ARG A 217 -2.20 1.36 -17.41
N ASN A 218 -3.21 2.05 -17.95
CA ASN A 218 -4.33 1.43 -18.64
C ASN A 218 -4.18 1.38 -20.18
N TYR A 219 -3.00 1.72 -20.69
CA TYR A 219 -2.62 1.60 -22.10
C TYR A 219 -1.20 1.06 -22.27
N LYS A 220 -0.95 0.38 -23.38
CA LYS A 220 0.31 -0.33 -23.66
C LYS A 220 1.43 0.59 -24.13
N ASN A 221 1.14 1.43 -25.13
CA ASN A 221 2.16 2.18 -25.85
C ASN A 221 2.25 3.61 -25.29
N ILE A 222 3.44 4.00 -24.86
CA ILE A 222 3.74 5.35 -24.37
C ILE A 222 4.26 6.20 -25.53
N THR A 223 3.82 7.45 -25.61
CA THR A 223 4.39 8.43 -26.54
C THR A 223 5.42 9.29 -25.81
N GLY A 224 6.70 9.20 -26.20
CA GLY A 224 7.80 9.91 -25.55
C GLY A 224 8.48 9.07 -24.47
N ASP A 225 9.21 9.73 -23.57
CA ASP A 225 9.94 9.09 -22.48
C ASP A 225 8.97 8.65 -21.35
N PRO A 226 8.91 7.36 -20.98
CA PRO A 226 8.06 6.83 -19.92
C PRO A 226 8.22 7.52 -18.55
N LEU A 227 9.37 8.15 -18.29
CA LEU A 227 9.62 8.90 -17.06
C LEU A 227 8.69 10.11 -16.93
N TYR A 228 8.34 10.76 -18.04
CA TYR A 228 7.53 11.98 -18.06
C TYR A 228 6.06 11.74 -18.42
N ASP A 229 5.70 10.50 -18.75
CA ASP A 229 4.30 10.08 -18.89
C ASP A 229 3.66 9.95 -17.49
N PRO A 230 2.66 10.80 -17.16
CA PRO A 230 2.14 10.91 -15.80
C PRO A 230 1.06 9.86 -15.45
N ASN A 231 0.68 8.97 -16.37
CA ASN A 231 -0.54 8.16 -16.24
C ASN A 231 -0.29 6.79 -15.58
N ARG A 232 0.67 6.71 -14.65
CA ARG A 232 0.75 5.57 -13.72
C ARG A 232 -0.24 5.82 -12.59
N HIS A 233 -1.21 4.93 -12.44
CA HIS A 233 -2.25 5.03 -11.42
C HIS A 233 -1.97 4.04 -10.29
N MET A 234 -2.10 4.48 -9.05
CA MET A 234 -2.04 3.61 -7.88
C MET A 234 -3.28 2.71 -7.82
N ARG A 235 -3.07 1.43 -7.51
CA ARG A 235 -4.08 0.37 -7.46
C ARG A 235 -3.86 -0.48 -6.21
N ALA A 236 -4.91 -1.15 -5.76
CA ALA A 236 -4.87 -2.02 -4.59
C ALA A 236 -5.58 -3.34 -4.91
N GLN A 237 -5.00 -4.48 -4.51
CA GLN A 237 -5.69 -5.76 -4.57
C GLN A 237 -5.25 -6.70 -3.44
N ARG A 238 -6.14 -7.63 -3.10
CA ARG A 238 -5.87 -8.68 -2.11
C ARG A 238 -4.70 -9.57 -2.53
N VAL A 239 -3.85 -9.92 -1.58
CA VAL A 239 -2.89 -11.02 -1.70
C VAL A 239 -3.57 -12.31 -1.24
N PHE A 240 -3.60 -13.30 -2.10
CA PHE A 240 -3.98 -14.66 -1.73
C PHE A 240 -2.76 -15.45 -1.30
N TRP A 241 -2.96 -16.56 -0.59
CA TRP A 241 -1.87 -17.40 -0.11
C TRP A 241 -2.07 -18.82 -0.62
N ASN A 242 -1.06 -19.34 -1.31
CA ASN A 242 -1.05 -20.71 -1.80
C ASN A 242 -0.91 -21.69 -0.62
N ALA A 243 -1.25 -22.96 -0.86
CA ALA A 243 -1.15 -24.02 0.16
C ALA A 243 0.29 -24.25 0.67
N ASP A 244 1.31 -23.93 -0.14
CA ASP A 244 2.74 -24.01 0.23
C ASP A 244 3.24 -22.77 1.02
N GLY A 245 2.32 -21.86 1.35
CA GLY A 245 2.55 -20.64 2.09
C GLY A 245 3.17 -19.50 1.28
N THR A 246 3.33 -19.62 -0.05
CA THR A 246 3.78 -18.53 -0.93
C THR A 246 2.64 -17.56 -1.27
N PRO A 247 2.93 -16.26 -1.51
CA PRO A 247 1.92 -15.31 -1.92
C PRO A 247 1.49 -15.57 -3.37
N ASN A 248 0.20 -15.35 -3.63
CA ASN A 248 -0.42 -15.36 -4.94
C ASN A 248 -1.04 -14.00 -5.19
N PHE A 249 -0.39 -13.22 -6.04
CA PHE A 249 -0.84 -11.88 -6.42
C PHE A 249 -1.90 -11.92 -7.53
N GLY A 250 -2.13 -13.07 -8.17
CA GLY A 250 -3.00 -13.20 -9.33
C GLY A 250 -2.50 -12.36 -10.51
N VAL A 251 -3.42 -11.65 -11.15
CA VAL A 251 -3.13 -10.69 -12.22
C VAL A 251 -3.62 -9.30 -11.82
N PRO A 252 -3.10 -8.20 -12.41
CA PRO A 252 -3.67 -6.88 -12.21
C PRO A 252 -5.16 -6.89 -12.57
N ALA A 253 -6.03 -6.57 -11.61
CA ALA A 253 -7.48 -6.57 -11.81
C ALA A 253 -7.88 -5.55 -12.90
N GLN A 254 -9.03 -5.74 -13.56
CA GLN A 254 -9.59 -4.68 -14.41
C GLN A 254 -9.98 -3.46 -13.56
N ASP A 255 -10.05 -2.28 -14.17
CA ASP A 255 -10.59 -1.09 -13.49
C ASP A 255 -12.04 -1.31 -13.05
N GLY A 256 -12.41 -0.75 -11.91
CA GLY A 256 -13.73 -0.88 -11.30
C GLY A 256 -13.68 -1.44 -9.88
N VAL A 257 -14.79 -2.04 -9.45
CA VAL A 257 -14.94 -2.56 -8.08
C VAL A 257 -14.11 -3.83 -7.91
N THR A 258 -13.11 -3.77 -7.03
CA THR A 258 -12.35 -4.95 -6.58
C THR A 258 -12.74 -5.28 -5.14
N VAL A 259 -13.15 -6.53 -4.89
CA VAL A 259 -13.45 -6.99 -3.52
C VAL A 259 -12.13 -7.28 -2.80
N ILE A 260 -11.69 -6.37 -1.94
CA ILE A 260 -10.42 -6.47 -1.20
C ILE A 260 -10.59 -7.29 0.08
N SER A 261 -11.69 -7.11 0.81
CA SER A 261 -12.04 -7.93 1.98
C SER A 261 -13.54 -8.18 2.01
N THR A 262 -13.94 -9.41 2.28
CA THR A 262 -15.29 -9.75 2.74
C THR A 262 -15.23 -9.74 4.26
N ALA A 263 -15.43 -8.59 4.88
CA ALA A 263 -15.55 -8.56 6.34
C ALA A 263 -16.78 -9.37 6.73
N GLU A 264 -16.59 -10.57 7.30
CA GLU A 264 -17.63 -11.13 8.17
C GLU A 264 -17.66 -10.25 9.43
N PRO A 265 -18.83 -9.78 9.89
CA PRO A 265 -18.90 -9.00 11.10
C PRO A 265 -18.45 -9.86 12.29
N THR A 266 -17.25 -9.61 12.79
CA THR A 266 -16.75 -10.21 14.04
C THR A 266 -17.53 -9.63 15.21
N ILE A 267 -18.66 -10.24 15.54
CA ILE A 267 -19.35 -9.98 16.80
C ILE A 267 -18.41 -10.47 17.91
N THR A 268 -17.65 -9.57 18.54
CA THR A 268 -16.92 -9.91 19.76
C THR A 268 -17.87 -9.64 20.93
N PRO A 269 -18.42 -10.67 21.60
CA PRO A 269 -19.26 -10.47 22.76
C PRO A 269 -18.39 -9.98 23.92
N THR A 270 -18.54 -8.71 24.30
CA THR A 270 -18.02 -8.22 25.58
C THR A 270 -18.92 -8.75 26.70
N ILE A 271 -18.53 -9.85 27.33
CA ILE A 271 -19.20 -10.38 28.51
C ILE A 271 -18.82 -9.49 29.71
N ILE A 272 -19.66 -8.52 30.03
CA ILE A 272 -19.78 -7.99 31.40
C ILE A 272 -21.19 -8.37 31.87
N PRO A 273 -21.34 -9.22 32.90
CA PRO A 273 -22.65 -9.56 33.42
C PRO A 273 -23.17 -8.43 34.31
N THR A 274 -24.29 -7.82 33.92
CA THR A 274 -25.06 -6.94 34.80
C THR A 274 -26.32 -7.66 35.25
N ASN A 275 -26.38 -7.99 36.54
CA ASN A 275 -27.54 -8.57 37.20
C ASN A 275 -28.67 -7.53 37.29
N THR A 276 -29.66 -7.59 36.40
CA THR A 276 -30.98 -6.98 36.63
C THR A 276 -32.05 -7.78 35.88
N PRO A 277 -33.13 -8.23 36.55
CA PRO A 277 -34.11 -9.13 35.95
C PRO A 277 -34.95 -8.44 34.88
N THR A 278 -35.14 -9.17 33.77
CA THR A 278 -35.97 -8.85 32.61
C THR A 278 -37.43 -8.62 33.02
N GLN A 279 -38.02 -7.50 32.59
CA GLN A 279 -39.47 -7.42 32.39
C GLN A 279 -39.79 -7.79 30.94
N THR A 280 -40.80 -8.63 30.75
CA THR A 280 -41.47 -8.83 29.45
C THR A 280 -42.60 -7.82 29.33
N PRO A 281 -42.60 -6.96 28.30
CA PRO A 281 -43.85 -6.45 27.77
C PRO A 281 -43.97 -6.57 26.24
N SER A 282 -45.03 -7.27 25.86
CA SER A 282 -46.08 -6.89 24.90
C SER A 282 -45.72 -6.10 23.63
N ILE A 283 -46.05 -6.75 22.51
CA ILE A 283 -46.10 -6.24 21.14
C ILE A 283 -46.81 -4.87 21.09
N THR A 284 -46.07 -3.82 20.78
CA THR A 284 -46.62 -2.54 20.36
C THR A 284 -45.90 -2.10 19.09
N LYS A 285 -46.62 -2.01 17.97
CA LYS A 285 -46.13 -1.46 16.69
C LYS A 285 -45.64 -0.03 16.92
N SER A 286 -44.33 0.22 16.89
CA SER A 286 -43.79 1.53 16.52
C SER A 286 -43.16 1.40 15.13
N LEU A 287 -43.71 2.08 14.12
CA LEU A 287 -43.02 2.27 12.85
C LEU A 287 -41.83 3.20 13.11
N ASN A 288 -40.62 2.67 13.04
CA ASN A 288 -39.44 3.50 13.04
C ASN A 288 -39.14 3.86 11.59
N ALA A 289 -39.20 5.15 11.27
CA ALA A 289 -39.08 5.64 9.89
C ALA A 289 -37.72 5.27 9.26
N GLU A 290 -36.68 5.10 10.07
CA GLU A 290 -35.32 4.80 9.63
C GLU A 290 -35.05 3.31 9.34
N ASP A 291 -35.98 2.43 9.74
CA ASP A 291 -36.00 1.01 9.34
C ASP A 291 -36.83 0.88 8.06
N ILE A 292 -36.16 1.07 6.92
CA ILE A 292 -36.75 1.20 5.60
C ILE A 292 -37.25 -0.15 5.10
N ASN A 293 -36.49 -1.21 5.39
CA ASN A 293 -36.81 -2.57 4.96
C ASN A 293 -37.77 -3.30 5.93
N GLY A 294 -37.99 -2.77 7.14
CA GLY A 294 -38.90 -3.30 8.14
C GLY A 294 -38.36 -4.52 8.91
N ASP A 295 -37.04 -4.74 8.91
CA ASP A 295 -36.37 -5.86 9.58
C ASP A 295 -36.11 -5.62 11.08
N LYS A 296 -36.52 -4.45 11.58
CA LYS A 296 -36.35 -3.94 12.95
C LYS A 296 -34.91 -3.55 13.30
N VAL A 297 -34.02 -3.42 12.32
CA VAL A 297 -32.62 -3.07 12.52
C VAL A 297 -32.21 -2.01 11.51
N VAL A 298 -31.91 -0.79 11.98
CA VAL A 298 -31.37 0.25 11.08
C VAL A 298 -29.91 -0.08 10.74
N ASN A 299 -29.66 -0.49 9.51
CA ASN A 299 -28.33 -0.93 9.07
C ASN A 299 -28.04 -0.55 7.61
N MET A 300 -27.00 -1.15 7.03
CA MET A 300 -26.58 -0.83 5.67
C MET A 300 -27.63 -1.23 4.61
N ALA A 301 -28.49 -2.22 4.91
CA ALA A 301 -29.60 -2.59 4.04
C ALA A 301 -30.57 -1.41 3.82
N ASP A 302 -30.86 -0.64 4.88
CA ASP A 302 -31.71 0.57 4.79
C ASP A 302 -31.03 1.68 3.99
N VAL A 303 -29.71 1.86 4.19
CA VAL A 303 -28.91 2.83 3.43
C VAL A 303 -28.88 2.49 1.95
N ILE A 304 -28.73 1.20 1.59
CA ILE A 304 -28.74 0.74 0.20
C ILE A 304 -30.09 1.03 -0.46
N ILE A 305 -31.19 0.89 0.28
CA ILE A 305 -32.53 1.21 -0.26
C ILE A 305 -32.64 2.71 -0.54
N ILE A 306 -32.23 3.60 0.39
CA ILE A 306 -32.23 5.05 0.14
C ILE A 306 -31.32 5.41 -1.04
N ALA A 307 -30.13 4.81 -1.11
CA ALA A 307 -29.17 5.05 -2.18
C ALA A 307 -29.72 4.67 -3.58
N GLY A 308 -30.58 3.66 -3.66
CA GLY A 308 -31.27 3.27 -4.91
C GLY A 308 -32.19 4.36 -5.48
N PHE A 309 -32.59 5.33 -4.65
CA PHE A 309 -33.45 6.45 -5.03
C PHE A 309 -32.75 7.82 -4.89
N PHE A 310 -31.43 7.84 -4.71
CA PHE A 310 -30.68 9.07 -4.49
C PHE A 310 -30.83 10.06 -5.65
N ASN A 311 -31.05 11.34 -5.32
CA ASN A 311 -31.32 12.45 -6.24
C ASN A 311 -32.63 12.32 -7.04
N GLN A 312 -33.58 11.51 -6.57
CA GLN A 312 -34.93 11.43 -7.13
C GLN A 312 -35.93 12.24 -6.30
N LEU A 313 -37.01 12.67 -6.95
CA LEU A 313 -38.16 13.25 -6.25
C LEU A 313 -38.92 12.16 -5.49
N SER A 314 -39.42 12.55 -4.33
CA SER A 314 -40.27 11.71 -3.50
C SER A 314 -41.63 11.48 -4.16
N SER A 315 -42.08 10.23 -4.15
CA SER A 315 -43.29 9.73 -4.79
C SER A 315 -43.88 8.57 -3.98
N GLN A 316 -45.08 8.12 -4.33
CA GLN A 316 -45.75 7.07 -3.55
C GLN A 316 -44.96 5.75 -3.43
N SER A 317 -44.08 5.45 -4.38
CA SER A 317 -43.27 4.22 -4.38
C SER A 317 -41.99 4.31 -3.54
N ASN A 318 -41.47 5.52 -3.28
CA ASN A 318 -40.19 5.75 -2.59
C ASN A 318 -40.30 6.73 -1.41
N ILE A 319 -41.51 7.14 -1.01
CA ILE A 319 -41.79 8.08 0.09
C ILE A 319 -41.11 7.71 1.41
N LYS A 320 -40.83 6.43 1.65
CA LYS A 320 -40.13 5.97 2.86
C LYS A 320 -38.65 6.36 2.89
N CYS A 321 -38.06 6.65 1.74
CA CYS A 321 -36.64 7.02 1.62
C CYS A 321 -36.41 8.54 1.80
N ASP A 322 -37.48 9.33 1.82
CA ASP A 322 -37.49 10.78 2.08
C ASP A 322 -37.80 10.99 3.58
N LEU A 323 -36.77 10.83 4.40
CA LEU A 323 -36.86 10.79 5.86
C LEU A 323 -37.08 12.18 6.47
N ASN A 324 -36.65 13.24 5.79
CA ASN A 324 -36.94 14.61 6.21
C ASN A 324 -38.24 15.17 5.60
N SER A 325 -38.86 14.46 4.66
CA SER A 325 -40.09 14.85 3.95
C SER A 325 -39.95 16.18 3.21
N ASP A 326 -38.75 16.47 2.67
CA ASP A 326 -38.48 17.69 1.89
C ASP A 326 -38.84 17.55 0.41
N GLY A 327 -39.24 16.35 -0.02
CA GLY A 327 -39.65 16.03 -1.38
C GLY A 327 -38.50 15.54 -2.28
N VAL A 328 -37.26 15.45 -1.79
CA VAL A 328 -36.08 15.03 -2.54
C VAL A 328 -35.23 14.06 -1.74
N ILE A 329 -35.00 12.86 -2.25
CA ILE A 329 -34.19 11.85 -1.56
C ILE A 329 -32.71 12.17 -1.76
N ASN A 330 -32.02 12.60 -0.71
CA ASN A 330 -30.64 13.09 -0.78
C ASN A 330 -29.81 12.76 0.48
N MET A 331 -28.65 13.39 0.62
CA MET A 331 -27.73 13.11 1.72
C MET A 331 -28.33 13.47 3.09
N SER A 332 -29.28 14.41 3.13
CA SER A 332 -29.98 14.79 4.36
C SER A 332 -30.77 13.62 4.95
N ASP A 333 -31.35 12.76 4.12
CA ASP A 333 -32.07 11.55 4.55
C ASP A 333 -31.11 10.49 5.10
N ILE A 334 -29.98 10.29 4.41
CA ILE A 334 -28.93 9.37 4.86
C ILE A 334 -28.38 9.82 6.23
N ILE A 335 -28.25 11.12 6.46
CA ILE A 335 -27.81 11.67 7.76
C ILE A 335 -28.84 11.39 8.86
N ILE A 336 -30.15 11.42 8.56
CA ILE A 336 -31.20 11.08 9.53
C ILE A 336 -31.13 9.59 9.89
N LEU A 337 -31.00 8.73 8.89
CA LEU A 337 -30.83 7.29 9.09
C LEU A 337 -29.56 7.00 9.92
N ALA A 338 -28.44 7.63 9.56
CA ALA A 338 -27.14 7.42 10.22
C ALA A 338 -27.16 7.75 11.72
N LYS A 339 -28.02 8.68 12.17
CA LYS A 339 -28.19 8.98 13.61
C LYS A 339 -28.74 7.80 14.41
N LYS A 340 -29.36 6.83 13.75
CA LYS A 340 -29.90 5.61 14.36
C LYS A 340 -29.23 4.35 13.83
N PHE A 341 -28.08 4.46 13.18
CA PHE A 341 -27.36 3.30 12.65
C PHE A 341 -27.02 2.31 13.78
N ASN A 342 -27.24 1.02 13.53
CA ASN A 342 -27.20 -0.10 14.49
C ASN A 342 -28.27 -0.07 15.59
N LYS A 343 -29.32 0.75 15.48
CA LYS A 343 -30.44 0.72 16.42
C LYS A 343 -31.37 -0.45 16.09
N ILE A 344 -31.69 -1.24 17.11
CA ILE A 344 -32.63 -2.35 17.06
C ILE A 344 -33.94 -1.89 17.74
N PHE A 345 -35.09 -2.24 17.15
CA PHE A 345 -36.41 -1.79 17.59
C PHE A 345 -37.34 -2.90 18.09
#